data_AF-A0A524E9Y6-F1
#
_entry.id   AF-A0A524E9Y6-F1
#
_cell.length_a   1.000
_cell.length_b   1.000
_cell.length_c   1.000
_cell.angle_alpha   90.00
_cell.angle_beta   90.00
_cell.angle_gamma   90.00
#
_symmetry.space_group_name_H-M   'P 1'
#
loop_
_entity.id
_entity.type
_entity.pdbx_description
1 polymer ?
#
loop_
_entity_poly.entity_id
_entity_poly.type
_entity_poly.pdbx_seq_one_letter_code
_entity_poly.pdbx_strand_id
1 'polypeptide(L)'
;MRESLAWSKMKLQAKIETLVEAVRQTRSGTPRQNTRTLDKLDRWESQLEHILKMMEKIELELGPILEENLEVDLSDDELLKIAMFQPSTKNLFLEIEAHFVRNEPSVVDFESLGELCMVPEMAKVLGLMGDAAISMAIIHHLWRPSMREVGLLTQRRADVVSNENMASLCDEWNLYDYRIHFDPPAESKSEMQHIKGTLIEAVYGITYVRYGFSPVKEQAAHLLNLL
;
A
#
# COMPACT_ATOMS: atom_id res chain seq x y z
N MET A 1 -11.15 -3.06 27.80
CA MET A 1 -9.91 -3.03 26.99
C MET A 1 -10.24 -3.72 25.69
N ARG A 2 -10.60 -2.97 24.63
CA ARG A 2 -10.73 -3.58 23.30
C ARG A 2 -9.30 -3.89 22.87
N GLU A 3 -9.01 -5.13 22.51
CA GLU A 3 -7.85 -5.43 21.69
C GLU A 3 -7.90 -4.44 20.53
N SER A 4 -6.92 -3.55 20.45
CA SER A 4 -6.77 -2.71 19.28
C SER A 4 -6.77 -3.63 18.06
N LEU A 5 -7.21 -3.13 16.91
CA LEU A 5 -6.88 -3.72 15.60
C LEU A 5 -5.35 -3.60 15.37
N ALA A 6 -4.53 -4.00 16.35
CA ALA A 6 -3.10 -3.79 16.36
C ALA A 6 -2.49 -4.70 15.31
N TRP A 7 -2.18 -4.09 14.19
CA TRP A 7 -1.22 -4.64 13.26
C TRP A 7 0.09 -4.94 13.99
N SER A 8 0.56 -6.18 13.91
CA SER A 8 1.90 -6.52 14.41
C SER A 8 2.93 -5.94 13.46
N LYS A 9 3.91 -5.19 13.98
CA LYS A 9 5.00 -4.64 13.15
C LYS A 9 5.74 -5.78 12.45
N MET A 10 5.78 -5.74 11.11
CA MET A 10 6.50 -6.69 10.26
C MET A 10 8.01 -6.41 10.26
N LYS A 11 8.43 -5.18 10.58
CA LYS A 11 9.79 -4.68 10.36
C LYS A 11 10.16 -4.73 8.88
N LEU A 12 9.25 -4.31 8.01
CA LEU A 12 9.31 -4.36 6.56
C LEU A 12 10.66 -3.86 6.03
N GLN A 13 11.09 -2.68 6.47
CA GLN A 13 12.35 -2.07 6.02
C GLN A 13 13.56 -2.94 6.34
N ALA A 14 13.68 -3.41 7.59
CA ALA A 14 14.77 -4.28 8.01
C ALA A 14 14.78 -5.62 7.24
N LYS A 15 13.60 -6.15 6.91
CA LYS A 15 13.48 -7.36 6.07
C LYS A 15 14.00 -7.12 4.65
N ILE A 16 13.66 -5.98 4.04
CA ILE A 16 14.15 -5.61 2.70
C ILE A 16 15.68 -5.34 2.74
N GLU A 17 16.19 -4.64 3.74
CA GLU A 17 17.63 -4.40 3.92
C GLU A 17 18.41 -5.72 4.07
N THR A 18 17.88 -6.67 4.85
CA THR A 18 18.46 -8.01 4.99
C THR A 18 18.47 -8.74 3.65
N LEU A 19 17.40 -8.61 2.86
CA LEU A 19 17.31 -9.23 1.54
C LEU A 19 18.29 -8.62 0.53
N VAL A 20 18.49 -7.30 0.57
CA VAL A 20 19.52 -6.60 -0.24
C VAL A 20 20.91 -7.17 0.08
N GLU A 21 21.23 -7.31 1.36
CA GLU A 21 22.51 -7.85 1.79
C GLU A 21 22.72 -9.31 1.35
N ALA A 22 21.68 -10.14 1.47
CA ALA A 22 21.70 -11.51 0.95
C ALA A 22 21.99 -11.56 -0.56
N VAL A 23 21.32 -10.73 -1.36
CA VAL A 23 21.54 -10.63 -2.81
C VAL A 23 22.99 -10.20 -3.12
N ARG A 24 23.52 -9.20 -2.40
CA ARG A 24 24.90 -8.73 -2.57
C ARG A 24 25.93 -9.80 -2.21
N GLN A 25 25.71 -10.54 -1.14
CA GLN A 25 26.60 -11.63 -0.72
C GLN A 25 26.64 -12.73 -1.77
N THR A 26 25.48 -13.21 -2.24
CA THR A 26 25.38 -14.22 -3.30
C THR A 26 26.04 -13.74 -4.59
N ARG A 27 25.87 -12.47 -4.96
CA ARG A 27 26.53 -11.87 -6.12
C ARG A 27 28.05 -11.88 -5.98
N SER A 28 28.58 -11.49 -4.83
CA SER A 28 30.01 -11.48 -4.56
C SER A 28 30.65 -12.88 -4.63
N GLY A 29 29.88 -13.92 -4.23
CA GLY A 29 30.29 -15.32 -4.31
C GLY A 29 30.10 -15.96 -5.69
N THR A 30 29.33 -15.33 -6.59
CA THR A 30 29.02 -15.89 -7.90
C THR A 30 30.19 -15.74 -8.87
N PRO A 31 30.69 -16.82 -9.52
CA PRO A 31 31.77 -16.73 -10.49
C PRO A 31 31.44 -15.81 -11.68
N ARG A 32 32.41 -14.99 -12.10
CA ARG A 32 32.26 -14.00 -13.21
C ARG A 32 31.77 -14.57 -14.53
N GLN A 33 31.99 -15.85 -14.77
CA GLN A 33 31.54 -16.56 -15.97
C GLN A 33 30.03 -16.87 -15.97
N ASN A 34 29.37 -16.82 -14.81
CA ASN A 34 27.93 -17.04 -14.68
C ASN A 34 27.15 -15.73 -14.90
N THR A 35 27.34 -15.14 -16.08
CA THR A 35 26.83 -13.81 -16.45
C THR A 35 25.33 -13.69 -16.23
N ARG A 36 24.54 -14.69 -16.66
CA ARG A 36 23.08 -14.69 -16.48
C ARG A 36 22.65 -14.59 -15.01
N THR A 37 23.37 -15.24 -14.10
CA THR A 37 23.05 -15.16 -12.67
C THR A 37 23.45 -13.81 -12.09
N LEU A 38 24.60 -13.27 -12.51
CA LEU A 38 25.04 -11.94 -12.12
C LEU A 38 24.07 -10.85 -12.59
N ASP A 39 23.64 -10.89 -13.85
CA ASP A 39 22.66 -9.95 -14.40
C ASP A 39 21.33 -9.98 -13.62
N LYS A 40 20.93 -11.18 -13.17
CA LYS A 40 19.72 -11.38 -12.38
C LYS A 40 19.86 -10.74 -10.99
N LEU A 41 20.99 -10.97 -10.32
CA LEU A 41 21.29 -10.43 -8.99
C LEU A 41 21.43 -8.90 -9.03
N ASP A 42 22.10 -8.35 -10.05
CA ASP A 42 22.23 -6.90 -10.28
C ASP A 42 20.86 -6.23 -10.43
N ARG A 43 19.96 -6.84 -11.21
CA ARG A 43 18.59 -6.34 -11.37
C ARG A 43 17.84 -6.36 -10.04
N TRP A 44 17.91 -7.43 -9.28
CA TRP A 44 17.22 -7.52 -7.99
C TRP A 44 17.77 -6.55 -6.95
N GLU A 45 19.09 -6.40 -6.86
CA GLU A 45 19.74 -5.40 -6.00
C GLU A 45 19.17 -4.00 -6.33
N SER A 46 19.15 -3.63 -7.61
CA SER A 46 18.60 -2.34 -8.06
C SER A 46 17.11 -2.16 -7.72
N GLN A 47 16.31 -3.22 -7.87
CA GLN A 47 14.88 -3.18 -7.56
C GLN A 47 14.61 -3.07 -6.05
N LEU A 48 15.35 -3.79 -5.22
CA LEU A 48 15.22 -3.72 -3.76
C LEU A 48 15.68 -2.35 -3.22
N GLU A 49 16.78 -1.80 -3.76
CA GLU A 49 17.23 -0.45 -3.44
C GLU A 49 16.21 0.61 -3.84
N HIS A 50 15.55 0.43 -4.98
CA HIS A 50 14.45 1.29 -5.40
C HIS A 50 13.29 1.25 -4.38
N ILE A 51 12.92 0.07 -3.89
CA ILE A 51 11.89 -0.06 -2.85
C ILE A 51 12.28 0.72 -1.60
N LEU A 52 13.51 0.54 -1.09
CA LEU A 52 13.99 1.26 0.10
C LEU A 52 13.94 2.78 -0.09
N LYS A 53 14.36 3.27 -1.25
CA LYS A 53 14.29 4.70 -1.59
C LYS A 53 12.85 5.21 -1.62
N MET A 54 11.92 4.43 -2.14
CA MET A 54 10.50 4.81 -2.13
C MET A 54 9.93 4.81 -0.71
N MET A 55 10.31 3.87 0.14
CA MET A 55 9.90 3.84 1.55
C MET A 55 10.39 5.07 2.32
N GLU A 56 11.63 5.50 2.07
CA GLU A 56 12.18 6.74 2.63
C GLU A 56 11.41 7.98 2.14
N LYS A 57 11.13 8.06 0.84
CA LYS A 57 10.29 9.13 0.29
C LYS A 57 8.89 9.18 0.89
N ILE A 58 8.27 8.02 1.11
CA ILE A 58 6.95 7.93 1.74
C ILE A 58 6.99 8.51 3.15
N GLU A 59 8.02 8.18 3.93
CA GLU A 59 8.19 8.68 5.30
C GLU A 59 8.46 10.18 5.34
N LEU A 60 9.37 10.67 4.49
CA LEU A 60 9.84 12.06 4.53
C LEU A 60 8.91 13.06 3.82
N GLU A 61 8.13 12.61 2.83
CA GLU A 61 7.31 13.48 1.99
C GLU A 61 5.82 13.18 2.13
N LEU A 62 5.40 11.93 1.88
CA LEU A 62 3.98 11.58 1.83
C LEU A 62 3.32 11.55 3.23
N GLY A 63 4.01 11.01 4.22
CA GLY A 63 3.54 10.94 5.60
C GLY A 63 3.09 12.30 6.14
N PRO A 64 3.96 13.34 6.10
CA PRO A 64 3.59 14.70 6.50
C PRO A 64 2.42 15.30 5.72
N ILE A 65 2.33 15.07 4.40
CA ILE A 65 1.19 15.52 3.59
C ILE A 65 -0.11 14.91 4.12
N LEU A 66 -0.11 13.60 4.40
CA LEU A 66 -1.29 12.92 4.91
C LEU A 66 -1.64 13.33 6.34
N GLU A 67 -0.64 13.57 7.18
CA GLU A 67 -0.84 14.05 8.55
C GLU A 67 -1.51 15.43 8.56
N GLU A 68 -1.11 16.34 7.66
CA GLU A 68 -1.77 17.64 7.49
C GLU A 68 -3.22 17.49 7.01
N ASN A 69 -3.47 16.63 6.02
CA ASN A 69 -4.81 16.47 5.42
C ASN A 69 -5.79 15.69 6.31
N LEU A 70 -5.31 14.76 7.12
CA LEU A 70 -6.13 13.86 7.92
C LEU A 70 -6.09 14.17 9.42
N GLU A 71 -5.20 15.05 9.88
CA GLU A 71 -5.00 15.34 11.31
C GLU A 71 -4.69 14.07 12.14
N VAL A 72 -3.98 13.11 11.54
CA VAL A 72 -3.52 11.88 12.19
C VAL A 72 -2.06 11.59 11.88
N ASP A 73 -1.30 11.12 12.87
CA ASP A 73 0.11 10.77 12.69
C ASP A 73 0.24 9.51 11.83
N LEU A 74 0.75 9.68 10.61
CA LEU A 74 1.08 8.60 9.67
C LEU A 74 2.54 8.65 9.21
N SER A 75 3.32 9.58 9.77
CA SER A 75 4.63 9.97 9.23
C SER A 75 5.67 8.85 9.31
N ASP A 76 5.64 8.01 10.36
CA ASP A 76 6.45 6.78 10.48
C ASP A 76 5.57 5.51 10.59
N ASP A 77 4.45 5.47 9.86
CA ASP A 77 3.60 4.29 9.84
C ASP A 77 4.08 3.26 8.81
N GLU A 78 4.51 2.08 9.29
CA GLU A 78 4.83 0.94 8.43
C GLU A 78 3.65 0.55 7.53
N LEU A 79 2.41 0.73 7.98
CA LEU A 79 1.22 0.48 7.17
C LEU A 79 1.12 1.41 5.97
N LEU A 80 1.60 2.65 6.07
CA LEU A 80 1.62 3.58 4.94
C LEU A 80 2.58 3.08 3.86
N LYS A 81 3.78 2.62 4.28
CA LYS A 81 4.74 1.98 3.38
C LYS A 81 4.15 0.74 2.71
N ILE A 82 3.45 -0.11 3.47
CA ILE A 82 2.76 -1.32 2.95
C ILE A 82 1.69 -0.95 1.93
N ALA A 83 0.83 0.04 2.23
CA ALA A 83 -0.27 0.45 1.36
C ALA A 83 0.18 0.89 -0.03
N MET A 84 1.42 1.35 -0.18
CA MET A 84 1.96 1.79 -1.47
C MET A 84 2.45 0.64 -2.36
N PHE A 85 2.59 -0.59 -1.86
CA PHE A 85 3.01 -1.74 -2.66
C PHE A 85 1.95 -2.14 -3.69
N GLN A 86 2.37 -2.26 -4.94
CA GLN A 86 1.53 -2.72 -6.05
C GLN A 86 1.75 -4.21 -6.34
N PRO A 87 0.80 -4.90 -7.01
CA PRO A 87 0.89 -6.33 -7.30
C PRO A 87 2.16 -6.78 -8.02
N SER A 88 2.78 -5.91 -8.81
CA SER A 88 4.01 -6.20 -9.58
C SER A 88 5.21 -6.53 -8.69
N THR A 89 5.27 -6.01 -7.47
CA THR A 89 6.34 -6.30 -6.50
C THR A 89 6.32 -7.75 -6.01
N LYS A 90 5.16 -8.43 -6.02
CA LYS A 90 5.05 -9.84 -5.64
C LYS A 90 5.91 -10.74 -6.50
N ASN A 91 5.97 -10.44 -7.80
CA ASN A 91 6.77 -11.23 -8.75
C ASN A 91 8.26 -11.15 -8.43
N LEU A 92 8.76 -9.98 -8.00
CA LEU A 92 10.15 -9.84 -7.56
C LEU A 92 10.45 -10.77 -6.40
N PHE A 93 9.64 -10.72 -5.34
CA PHE A 93 9.87 -11.53 -4.14
C PHE A 93 9.76 -13.02 -4.43
N LEU A 94 8.77 -13.46 -5.22
CA LEU A 94 8.64 -14.86 -5.65
C LEU A 94 9.83 -15.33 -6.49
N GLU A 95 10.38 -14.46 -7.35
CA GLU A 95 11.53 -14.80 -8.19
C GLU A 95 12.81 -14.97 -7.36
N ILE A 96 12.99 -14.12 -6.34
CA ILE A 96 14.06 -14.18 -5.36
C ILE A 96 13.93 -15.46 -4.52
N GLU A 97 12.73 -15.71 -3.97
CA GLU A 97 12.41 -16.90 -3.18
C GLU A 97 12.73 -18.18 -3.94
N ALA A 98 12.23 -18.31 -5.17
CA ALA A 98 12.47 -19.49 -6.00
C ALA A 98 13.96 -19.74 -6.28
N HIS A 99 14.80 -18.70 -6.27
CA HIS A 99 16.24 -18.84 -6.44
C HIS A 99 16.94 -19.28 -5.15
N PHE A 100 16.66 -18.61 -4.03
CA PHE A 100 17.31 -18.93 -2.77
C PHE A 100 16.87 -20.29 -2.20
N VAL A 101 15.59 -20.66 -2.35
CA VAL A 101 15.10 -22.01 -1.99
C VAL A 101 15.89 -23.11 -2.72
N ARG A 102 16.21 -22.89 -3.99
CA ARG A 102 16.84 -23.92 -4.84
C ARG A 102 18.35 -23.98 -4.70
N ASN A 103 19.01 -22.83 -4.56
CA ASN A 103 20.47 -22.75 -4.71
C ASN A 103 21.18 -22.49 -3.38
N GLU A 104 20.60 -21.67 -2.48
CA GLU A 104 21.32 -21.14 -1.31
C GLU A 104 20.39 -20.95 -0.10
N PRO A 105 19.80 -22.04 0.44
CA PRO A 105 18.73 -21.93 1.43
C PRO A 105 19.16 -21.42 2.81
N SER A 106 20.47 -21.32 3.07
CA SER A 106 21.00 -20.79 4.32
C SER A 106 21.23 -19.28 4.32
N VAL A 107 21.10 -18.63 3.16
CA VAL A 107 21.47 -17.19 3.00
C VAL A 107 20.31 -16.27 3.33
N VAL A 108 19.07 -16.77 3.27
CA VAL A 108 17.85 -15.97 3.50
C VAL A 108 16.96 -16.63 4.53
N ASP A 109 16.33 -15.83 5.39
CA ASP A 109 15.22 -16.26 6.21
C ASP A 109 13.93 -16.40 5.38
N PHE A 110 13.51 -17.65 5.15
CA PHE A 110 12.33 -17.95 4.34
C PHE A 110 11.02 -17.49 4.96
N GLU A 111 10.94 -17.39 6.29
CA GLU A 111 9.76 -16.84 6.94
C GLU A 111 9.61 -15.36 6.58
N SER A 112 10.69 -14.59 6.72
CA SER A 112 10.72 -13.19 6.31
C SER A 112 10.45 -12.99 4.82
N LEU A 113 10.99 -13.83 3.94
CA LEU A 113 10.75 -13.71 2.51
C LEU A 113 9.32 -14.08 2.12
N GLY A 114 8.74 -15.11 2.75
CA GLY A 114 7.33 -15.46 2.59
C GLY A 114 6.39 -14.33 3.02
N GLU A 115 6.73 -13.63 4.11
CA GLU A 115 6.01 -12.43 4.53
C GLU A 115 6.12 -11.28 3.50
N LEU A 116 7.31 -11.03 2.93
CA LEU A 116 7.50 -10.03 1.88
C LEU A 116 6.64 -10.33 0.64
N CYS A 117 6.49 -11.60 0.26
CA CYS A 117 5.59 -12.02 -0.82
C CYS A 117 4.12 -11.65 -0.56
N MET A 118 3.71 -11.48 0.71
CA MET A 118 2.34 -11.15 1.11
C MET A 118 2.07 -9.64 1.21
N VAL A 119 3.10 -8.79 1.21
CA VAL A 119 2.95 -7.32 1.34
C VAL A 119 1.93 -6.72 0.35
N PRO A 120 1.91 -7.09 -0.95
CA PRO A 120 0.90 -6.56 -1.87
C PRO A 120 -0.53 -7.02 -1.57
N GLU A 121 -0.70 -8.20 -0.96
CA GLU A 121 -2.01 -8.63 -0.49
C GLU A 121 -2.43 -7.90 0.78
N MET A 122 -1.49 -7.59 1.68
CA MET A 122 -1.74 -6.75 2.85
C MET A 122 -2.22 -5.34 2.44
N ALA A 123 -1.62 -4.74 1.41
CA ALA A 123 -2.08 -3.49 0.84
C ALA A 123 -3.55 -3.55 0.38
N LYS A 124 -3.95 -4.65 -0.28
CA LYS A 124 -5.36 -4.87 -0.68
C LYS A 124 -6.28 -5.06 0.53
N VAL A 125 -5.81 -5.71 1.60
CA VAL A 125 -6.58 -5.83 2.84
C VAL A 125 -6.84 -4.45 3.44
N LEU A 126 -5.84 -3.57 3.47
CA LEU A 126 -6.04 -2.17 3.90
C LEU A 126 -7.04 -1.44 3.01
N GLY A 127 -6.94 -1.59 1.69
CA GLY A 127 -7.92 -1.05 0.73
C GLY A 127 -9.34 -1.52 1.04
N LEU A 128 -9.55 -2.83 1.23
CA LEU A 128 -10.86 -3.38 1.58
C LEU A 128 -11.41 -2.81 2.90
N MET A 129 -10.56 -2.70 3.92
CA MET A 129 -10.93 -2.13 5.22
C MET A 129 -11.34 -0.66 5.07
N GLY A 130 -10.62 0.07 4.22
CA GLY A 130 -10.89 1.47 3.90
C GLY A 130 -12.18 1.69 3.14
N ASP A 131 -12.43 0.93 2.06
CA ASP A 131 -13.69 0.99 1.31
C ASP A 131 -14.90 0.80 2.24
N ALA A 132 -14.84 -0.22 3.10
CA ALA A 132 -15.88 -0.47 4.08
C ALA A 132 -16.05 0.71 5.06
N ALA A 133 -14.95 1.26 5.58
CA ALA A 133 -14.98 2.35 6.53
C ALA A 133 -15.49 3.66 5.90
N ILE A 134 -15.01 4.02 4.72
CA ILE A 134 -15.48 5.20 3.96
C ILE A 134 -16.95 5.04 3.63
N SER A 135 -17.35 3.89 3.08
CA SER A 135 -18.76 3.60 2.75
C SER A 135 -19.67 3.81 3.96
N MET A 136 -19.27 3.33 5.14
CA MET A 136 -20.04 3.53 6.37
C MET A 136 -20.04 5.01 6.83
N ALA A 137 -18.91 5.71 6.72
CA ALA A 137 -18.80 7.12 7.06
C ALA A 137 -19.72 7.99 6.17
N ILE A 138 -19.70 7.75 4.87
CA ILE A 138 -20.55 8.46 3.91
C ILE A 138 -22.03 8.16 4.17
N ILE A 139 -22.40 6.91 4.42
CA ILE A 139 -23.77 6.57 4.82
C ILE A 139 -24.17 7.33 6.09
N HIS A 140 -23.29 7.42 7.09
CA HIS A 140 -23.56 8.15 8.33
C HIS A 140 -23.86 9.64 8.09
N HIS A 141 -23.19 10.26 7.12
CA HIS A 141 -23.42 11.67 6.78
C HIS A 141 -24.65 11.89 5.89
N LEU A 142 -24.93 10.97 4.98
CA LEU A 142 -26.05 11.07 4.05
C LEU A 142 -27.39 10.68 4.69
N TRP A 143 -27.37 9.75 5.65
CA TRP A 143 -28.58 9.23 6.27
C TRP A 143 -29.30 10.30 7.10
N ARG A 144 -30.63 10.34 6.96
CA ARG A 144 -31.52 11.17 7.78
C ARG A 144 -32.70 10.31 8.22
N PRO A 145 -33.28 10.51 9.42
CA PRO A 145 -34.44 9.75 9.88
C PRO A 145 -35.65 9.81 8.94
N SER A 146 -35.76 10.87 8.13
CA SER A 146 -36.82 11.04 7.14
C SER A 146 -36.62 10.23 5.86
N MET A 147 -35.42 9.69 5.61
CA MET A 147 -35.11 8.92 4.41
C MET A 147 -35.70 7.51 4.52
N ARG A 148 -36.59 7.16 3.58
CA ARG A 148 -37.30 5.87 3.57
C ARG A 148 -36.87 4.96 2.42
N GLU A 149 -36.06 5.46 1.50
CA GLU A 149 -35.67 4.76 0.27
C GLU A 149 -34.20 4.35 0.31
N VAL A 150 -33.95 3.05 0.44
CA VAL A 150 -32.58 2.49 0.41
C VAL A 150 -31.88 2.76 -0.92
N GLY A 151 -32.62 2.74 -2.04
CA GLY A 151 -32.06 2.98 -3.37
C GLY A 151 -31.40 4.35 -3.50
N LEU A 152 -32.06 5.40 -2.99
CA LEU A 152 -31.53 6.76 -2.99
C LEU A 152 -30.27 6.89 -2.13
N LEU A 153 -30.21 6.24 -0.98
CA LEU A 153 -29.04 6.25 -0.11
C LEU A 153 -27.85 5.54 -0.76
N THR A 154 -28.09 4.37 -1.34
CA THR A 154 -27.07 3.59 -2.05
C THR A 154 -26.52 4.34 -3.25
N GLN A 155 -27.39 5.01 -4.02
CA GLN A 155 -26.99 5.82 -5.17
C GLN A 155 -26.12 7.00 -4.72
N ARG A 156 -26.59 7.82 -3.78
CA ARG A 156 -25.83 8.98 -3.30
C ARG A 156 -24.48 8.59 -2.72
N ARG A 157 -24.42 7.47 -1.98
CA ARG A 157 -23.14 6.94 -1.49
C ARG A 157 -22.23 6.62 -2.68
N ALA A 158 -22.72 5.87 -3.67
CA ALA A 158 -21.94 5.49 -4.85
C ALA A 158 -21.46 6.70 -5.67
N ASP A 159 -22.26 7.76 -5.75
CA ASP A 159 -21.87 9.02 -6.40
C ASP A 159 -20.69 9.68 -5.67
N VAL A 160 -20.73 9.72 -4.32
CA VAL A 160 -19.65 10.28 -3.49
C VAL A 160 -18.37 9.46 -3.59
N VAL A 161 -18.45 8.13 -3.40
CA VAL A 161 -17.28 7.22 -3.44
C VAL A 161 -16.98 6.71 -4.86
N SER A 162 -17.33 7.49 -5.88
CA SER A 162 -17.07 7.11 -7.26
C SER A 162 -15.57 7.06 -7.55
N ASN A 163 -15.14 6.18 -8.47
CA ASN A 163 -13.74 6.09 -8.89
C ASN A 163 -13.18 7.44 -9.37
N GLU A 164 -14.02 8.34 -9.90
CA GLU A 164 -13.62 9.68 -10.33
C GLU A 164 -13.28 10.58 -9.14
N ASN A 165 -14.16 10.65 -8.14
CA ASN A 165 -13.92 11.45 -6.92
C ASN A 165 -12.72 10.92 -6.14
N MET A 166 -12.63 9.60 -5.99
CA MET A 166 -11.52 8.96 -5.30
C MET A 166 -10.20 9.18 -6.03
N ALA A 167 -10.21 9.18 -7.38
CA ALA A 167 -9.03 9.53 -8.17
C ALA A 167 -8.65 11.01 -8.04
N SER A 168 -9.62 11.92 -7.97
CA SER A 168 -9.36 13.35 -7.77
C SER A 168 -8.70 13.60 -6.41
N LEU A 169 -9.19 12.95 -5.35
CA LEU A 169 -8.57 13.06 -4.02
C LEU A 169 -7.15 12.46 -3.99
N CYS A 170 -6.95 11.35 -4.70
CA CYS A 170 -5.63 10.75 -4.87
C CYS A 170 -4.63 11.72 -5.52
N ASP A 171 -5.08 12.51 -6.49
CA ASP A 171 -4.27 13.54 -7.14
C ASP A 171 -3.99 14.72 -6.21
N GLU A 172 -4.97 15.13 -5.39
CA GLU A 172 -4.78 16.18 -4.38
C GLU A 172 -3.70 15.80 -3.35
N TRP A 173 -3.67 14.53 -2.92
CA TRP A 173 -2.66 14.02 -1.99
C TRP A 173 -1.40 13.46 -2.68
N ASN A 174 -1.33 13.53 -4.01
CA ASN A 174 -0.24 13.02 -4.83
C ASN A 174 0.11 11.53 -4.60
N LEU A 175 -0.82 10.67 -4.14
CA LEU A 175 -0.48 9.29 -3.73
C LEU A 175 0.07 8.43 -4.87
N TYR A 176 -0.40 8.69 -6.09
CA TYR A 176 -0.11 7.87 -7.26
C TYR A 176 1.39 7.76 -7.55
N ASP A 177 2.15 8.81 -7.27
CA ASP A 177 3.59 8.90 -7.55
C ASP A 177 4.45 8.21 -6.47
N TYR A 178 3.86 7.89 -5.32
CA TYR A 178 4.54 7.19 -4.21
C TYR A 178 4.38 5.67 -4.26
N ARG A 179 3.70 5.13 -5.28
CA ARG A 179 3.53 3.69 -5.45
C ARG A 179 4.87 2.97 -5.61
N ILE A 180 4.97 1.82 -4.97
CA ILE A 180 6.10 0.90 -5.09
C ILE A 180 5.72 -0.18 -6.10
N HIS A 181 6.27 -0.08 -7.31
CA HIS A 181 5.81 -0.88 -8.44
C HIS A 181 6.91 -1.07 -9.51
N PHE A 182 6.78 -2.12 -10.33
CA PHE A 182 7.70 -2.45 -11.44
C PHE A 182 7.00 -2.76 -12.77
N ASP A 183 5.68 -2.70 -12.77
CA ASP A 183 4.84 -2.80 -13.96
C ASP A 183 4.98 -1.56 -14.86
N PRO A 184 4.73 -1.72 -16.17
CA PRO A 184 4.62 -0.57 -17.07
C PRO A 184 3.53 0.41 -16.58
N PRO A 185 3.55 1.66 -17.06
CA PRO A 185 2.48 2.61 -16.78
C PRO A 185 1.11 2.02 -17.12
N ALA A 186 0.09 2.36 -16.33
CA ALA A 186 -1.28 1.89 -16.51
C ALA A 186 -1.76 2.11 -17.96
N GLU A 187 -2.37 1.09 -18.55
CA GLU A 187 -2.68 1.04 -19.97
C GLU A 187 -3.90 1.92 -20.33
N SER A 188 -4.77 2.17 -19.34
CA SER A 188 -5.98 2.96 -19.52
C SER A 188 -6.25 3.94 -18.39
N LYS A 189 -7.01 5.00 -18.70
CA LYS A 189 -7.52 5.95 -17.70
C LYS A 189 -8.35 5.25 -16.61
N SER A 190 -9.14 4.24 -16.99
CA SER A 190 -9.98 3.49 -16.04
C SER A 190 -9.15 2.69 -15.06
N GLU A 191 -8.08 2.05 -15.53
CA GLU A 191 -7.15 1.32 -14.67
C GLU A 191 -6.41 2.26 -13.71
N MET A 192 -5.95 3.40 -14.23
CA MET A 192 -5.33 4.44 -13.41
C MET A 192 -6.28 4.95 -12.30
N GLN A 193 -7.53 5.26 -12.65
CA GLN A 193 -8.54 5.69 -11.67
C GLN A 193 -8.83 4.63 -10.62
N HIS A 194 -8.89 3.36 -11.03
CA HIS A 194 -9.08 2.25 -10.09
C HIS A 194 -7.91 2.17 -9.09
N ILE A 195 -6.65 2.22 -9.56
CA ILE A 195 -5.49 2.20 -8.68
C ILE A 195 -5.50 3.39 -7.71
N LYS A 196 -5.79 4.60 -8.22
CA LYS A 196 -5.91 5.80 -7.39
C LYS A 196 -6.98 5.64 -6.30
N GLY A 197 -8.14 5.09 -6.64
CA GLY A 197 -9.19 4.78 -5.68
C GLY A 197 -8.72 3.84 -4.58
N THR A 198 -8.07 2.73 -4.95
CA THR A 198 -7.54 1.77 -3.97
C THR A 198 -6.45 2.34 -3.07
N LEU A 199 -5.66 3.31 -3.52
CA LEU A 199 -4.70 4.01 -2.66
C LEU A 199 -5.40 4.85 -1.59
N ILE A 200 -6.43 5.61 -1.97
CA ILE A 200 -7.22 6.40 -1.01
C ILE A 200 -7.91 5.47 -0.01
N GLU A 201 -8.55 4.40 -0.51
CA GLU A 201 -9.15 3.38 0.35
C GLU A 201 -8.11 2.85 1.33
N ALA A 202 -6.92 2.46 0.87
CA ALA A 202 -5.88 1.95 1.76
C ALA A 202 -5.48 2.95 2.85
N VAL A 203 -5.32 4.24 2.52
CA VAL A 203 -5.03 5.31 3.51
C VAL A 203 -6.13 5.39 4.57
N TYR A 204 -7.40 5.41 4.17
CA TYR A 204 -8.52 5.37 5.12
C TYR A 204 -8.60 4.06 5.92
N GLY A 205 -8.17 2.95 5.32
CA GLY A 205 -8.00 1.67 5.99
C GLY A 205 -6.98 1.74 7.12
N ILE A 206 -5.86 2.43 6.90
CA ILE A 206 -4.85 2.69 7.94
C ILE A 206 -5.47 3.52 9.07
N THR A 207 -6.14 4.63 8.74
CA THR A 207 -6.81 5.46 9.75
C THR A 207 -7.79 4.64 10.59
N TYR A 208 -8.60 3.79 9.94
CA TYR A 208 -9.54 2.92 10.63
C TYR A 208 -8.85 1.92 11.56
N VAL A 209 -7.80 1.25 11.10
CA VAL A 209 -7.05 0.26 11.87
C VAL A 209 -6.35 0.90 13.07
N ARG A 210 -5.77 2.09 12.88
CA ARG A 210 -4.97 2.79 13.90
C ARG A 210 -5.83 3.55 14.91
N TYR A 211 -6.82 4.28 14.43
CA TYR A 211 -7.55 5.28 15.21
C TYR A 211 -9.05 4.97 15.35
N GLY A 212 -9.53 3.90 14.70
CA GLY A 212 -10.92 3.50 14.70
C GLY A 212 -11.79 4.35 13.76
N PHE A 213 -13.11 4.20 13.90
CA PHE A 213 -14.06 4.78 12.96
C PHE A 213 -14.31 6.28 13.11
N SER A 214 -14.10 6.87 14.31
CA SER A 214 -14.45 8.30 14.50
C SER A 214 -13.64 9.23 13.61
N PRO A 215 -12.30 9.10 13.53
CA PRO A 215 -11.50 9.96 12.64
C PRO A 215 -11.86 9.74 11.17
N VAL A 216 -12.05 8.50 10.72
CA VAL A 216 -12.51 8.21 9.36
C VAL A 216 -13.82 8.91 9.04
N LYS A 217 -14.78 8.87 9.97
CA LYS A 217 -16.08 9.55 9.80
C LYS A 217 -15.90 11.05 9.69
N GLU A 218 -15.09 11.67 10.55
CA GLU A 218 -14.87 13.12 10.53
C GLU A 218 -14.16 13.56 9.24
N GLN A 219 -13.07 12.88 8.89
CA GLN A 219 -12.29 13.15 7.69
C GLN A 219 -13.13 12.95 6.43
N ALA A 220 -13.80 11.81 6.25
CA ALA A 220 -14.58 11.49 5.04
C ALA A 220 -15.71 12.49 4.73
N ALA A 221 -16.05 13.40 5.64
CA ALA A 221 -16.98 14.49 5.35
C ALA A 221 -16.52 15.37 4.17
N HIS A 222 -15.21 15.55 3.96
CA HIS A 222 -14.70 16.35 2.84
C HIS A 222 -15.07 15.77 1.46
N LEU A 223 -15.23 14.44 1.35
CA LEU A 223 -15.67 13.77 0.11
C LEU A 223 -17.08 14.21 -0.33
N LEU A 224 -17.91 14.69 0.60
CA LEU A 224 -19.25 15.20 0.28
C LEU A 224 -19.21 16.52 -0.47
N ASN A 225 -18.09 17.24 -0.41
CA ASN A 225 -17.88 18.51 -1.09
C ASN A 225 -17.31 18.34 -2.52
N LEU A 226 -17.01 17.11 -2.93
CA LEU A 226 -16.54 16.78 -4.29
C LEU A 226 -17.70 16.55 -5.28
N LEU A 227 -18.95 16.63 -4.81
CA LEU A 227 -20.18 16.59 -5.62
C LEU A 227 -20.54 17.97 -6.18
#